data_AF-A0A355ETY3-F1
#
_entry.id   AF-A0A355ETY3-F1
#
_cell.length_a   1.000
_cell.length_b   1.000
_cell.length_c   1.000
_cell.angle_alpha   90.00
_cell.angle_beta   90.00
_cell.angle_gamma   90.00
#
_symmetry.space_group_name_H-M   'P 1'
#
loop_
_entity.id
_entity.type
_entity.pdbx_description
1 polymer ?
#
loop_
_entity_poly.entity_id
_entity_poly.type
_entity_poly.pdbx_seq_one_letter_code
_entity_poly.pdbx_strand_id
1 'polypeptide(L)'
;MDHREIQENHVVDRYLAGALSPEEEERFEVHLLECAPCFAEVRAGDDFQEALRTVAAEDAAPARAAVQIGLLAWLVHRSRTPRWAVLLGGLLLAAAPTAWLLWRQAGLQRELVAARASLRPPATPPPPTAPAPDPRLAEELQRQAAATDRLRGELDRLARPQAAVLVSLGLVRGEGTGPEVPGLRLDAAAPWIVLSVELPPAGHPAWRATLLDAKGRVLWQGDRLAPSLYETLLINVPTRFLPPGGYRLRLEGLPAGAAPVPAGELPFRILPPT
;
A
#
# COMPACT_ATOMS: atom_id res chain seq x y z
N MET A 1 9.52 -29.78 12.08
CA MET A 1 9.35 -28.74 13.11
C MET A 1 8.09 -29.05 13.90
N ASP A 2 7.97 -28.54 15.13
CA ASP A 2 6.73 -28.66 15.89
C ASP A 2 5.86 -27.39 15.75
N HIS A 3 4.56 -27.52 16.01
CA HIS A 3 3.61 -26.41 15.83
C HIS A 3 3.92 -25.22 16.76
N ARG A 4 4.49 -25.47 17.94
CA ARG A 4 4.80 -24.44 18.93
C ARG A 4 5.99 -23.61 18.49
N GLU A 5 7.04 -24.26 17.97
CA GLU A 5 8.22 -23.64 17.37
C GLU A 5 7.82 -22.73 16.19
N ILE A 6 6.83 -23.16 15.38
CA ILE A 6 6.30 -22.38 14.27
C ILE A 6 5.63 -21.09 14.76
N GLN A 7 4.82 -21.16 15.83
CA GLN A 7 4.17 -20.00 16.41
C GLN A 7 5.16 -19.06 17.11
N GLU A 8 6.06 -19.59 17.93
CA GLU A 8 7.04 -18.80 18.70
C GLU A 8 8.00 -18.02 17.78
N ASN A 9 8.33 -18.58 16.61
CA ASN A 9 9.27 -17.98 15.65
C ASN A 9 8.59 -17.32 14.44
N HIS A 10 7.25 -17.20 14.44
CA HIS A 10 6.49 -16.61 13.33
C HIS A 10 6.86 -17.21 11.96
N VAL A 11 7.01 -18.53 11.90
CA VAL A 11 7.53 -19.21 10.69
C VAL A 11 6.56 -19.07 9.52
N VAL A 12 5.24 -19.03 9.78
CA VAL A 12 4.20 -18.81 8.77
C VAL A 12 4.37 -17.45 8.09
N ASP A 13 4.54 -16.38 8.86
CA ASP A 13 4.72 -15.03 8.33
C ASP A 13 6.01 -14.92 7.50
N ARG A 14 7.10 -15.51 8.00
CA ARG A 14 8.38 -15.55 7.29
C ARG A 14 8.30 -16.38 6.00
N TYR A 15 7.55 -17.48 6.00
CA TYR A 15 7.29 -18.30 4.80
C TYR A 15 6.55 -17.49 3.74
N LEU A 16 5.44 -16.83 4.11
CA LEU A 16 4.66 -15.97 3.22
C LEU A 16 5.44 -14.75 2.69
N ALA A 17 6.44 -14.29 3.44
CA ALA A 17 7.35 -13.22 3.03
C ALA A 17 8.55 -13.70 2.20
N GLY A 18 8.74 -15.01 2.00
CA GLY A 18 9.91 -15.58 1.33
C GLY A 18 11.23 -15.37 2.09
N ALA A 19 11.16 -15.31 3.43
CA ALA A 19 12.27 -14.99 4.34
C ALA A 19 12.77 -16.22 5.14
N LEU A 20 12.36 -17.43 4.77
CA LEU A 20 12.94 -18.65 5.31
C LEU A 20 14.24 -19.00 4.58
N SER A 21 15.20 -19.57 5.30
CA SER A 21 16.32 -20.26 4.66
C SER A 21 15.82 -21.51 3.92
N PRO A 22 16.52 -21.97 2.86
CA PRO A 22 16.11 -23.18 2.13
C PRO A 22 15.90 -24.40 3.03
N GLU A 23 16.73 -24.56 4.06
CA GLU A 23 16.63 -25.67 5.02
C GLU A 23 15.49 -25.49 6.04
N GLU A 24 15.09 -24.25 6.35
CA GLU A 24 13.89 -23.99 7.16
C GLU A 24 12.61 -24.20 6.35
N GLU A 25 12.61 -23.76 5.09
CA GLU A 25 11.49 -23.89 4.16
C GLU A 25 11.13 -25.37 3.94
N GLU A 26 12.09 -26.22 3.58
CA GLU A 26 11.87 -27.66 3.41
C GLU A 26 11.29 -28.31 4.67
N ARG A 27 11.82 -27.97 5.86
CA ARG A 27 11.33 -28.50 7.14
C ARG A 27 9.92 -28.01 7.47
N PHE A 28 9.57 -26.80 7.05
CA PHE A 28 8.24 -26.22 7.24
C PHE A 28 7.23 -26.83 6.27
N GLU A 29 7.58 -27.01 4.99
CA GLU A 29 6.73 -27.66 3.99
C GLU A 29 6.34 -29.08 4.39
N VAL A 30 7.29 -29.88 4.90
CA VAL A 30 6.98 -31.22 5.43
C VAL A 30 5.97 -31.15 6.58
N HIS A 31 6.13 -30.19 7.50
CA HIS A 31 5.17 -29.99 8.59
C HIS A 31 3.79 -29.53 8.09
N LEU A 32 3.77 -28.67 7.08
CA LEU A 32 2.55 -28.09 6.49
C LEU A 32 1.62 -29.19 5.95
N LEU A 33 2.20 -30.28 5.42
CA LEU A 33 1.45 -31.43 4.92
C LEU A 33 0.78 -32.24 6.05
N GLU A 34 1.31 -32.19 7.27
CA GLU A 34 0.87 -32.99 8.41
C GLU A 34 0.00 -32.18 9.40
N CYS A 35 0.08 -30.85 9.38
CA CYS A 35 -0.56 -29.97 10.36
C CYS A 35 -1.65 -29.08 9.71
N ALA A 36 -2.91 -29.51 9.83
CA ALA A 36 -4.07 -28.77 9.32
C ALA A 36 -4.18 -27.30 9.83
N PRO A 37 -3.88 -26.98 11.11
CA PRO A 37 -3.84 -25.60 11.59
C PRO A 37 -2.85 -24.71 10.84
N CYS A 38 -1.60 -25.15 10.65
CA CYS A 38 -0.59 -24.38 9.93
C CYS A 38 -0.98 -24.18 8.46
N PHE A 39 -1.57 -25.20 7.83
CA PHE A 39 -2.07 -25.07 6.46
C PHE A 39 -3.19 -24.03 6.33
N ALA A 40 -4.13 -24.02 7.28
CA ALA A 40 -5.21 -23.02 7.29
C ALA A 40 -4.67 -21.59 7.47
N GLU A 41 -3.64 -21.41 8.31
CA GLU A 41 -3.01 -20.11 8.56
C GLU A 41 -2.25 -19.60 7.33
N VAL A 42 -1.45 -20.45 6.67
CA VAL A 42 -0.77 -20.10 5.41
C VAL A 42 -1.79 -19.69 4.34
N ARG A 43 -2.87 -20.46 4.18
CA ARG A 43 -3.91 -20.14 3.20
C ARG A 43 -4.60 -18.80 3.48
N ALA A 44 -4.93 -18.52 4.74
CA ALA A 44 -5.53 -17.24 5.12
C ALA A 44 -4.58 -16.06 4.85
N GLY A 45 -3.28 -16.23 5.08
CA GLY A 45 -2.27 -15.22 4.76
C GLY A 45 -2.09 -15.00 3.25
N ASP A 46 -2.15 -16.06 2.44
CA ASP A 46 -2.04 -15.99 0.98
C ASP A 46 -3.25 -15.29 0.35
N ASP A 47 -4.48 -15.65 0.78
CA ASP A 47 -5.73 -15.01 0.37
C ASP A 47 -5.70 -13.49 0.69
N PHE A 48 -5.15 -13.12 1.84
CA PHE A 48 -4.98 -11.73 2.24
C PHE A 48 -3.95 -10.98 1.35
N GLN A 49 -2.81 -11.59 1.04
CA GLN A 49 -1.83 -10.99 0.11
C GLN A 49 -2.42 -10.80 -1.28
N GLU A 50 -3.21 -11.76 -1.79
CA GLU A 50 -3.89 -11.66 -3.07
C GLU A 50 -4.91 -10.50 -3.09
N ALA A 51 -5.70 -10.36 -2.03
CA ALA A 51 -6.62 -9.25 -1.88
C ALA A 51 -5.89 -7.89 -1.89
N LEU A 52 -4.78 -7.77 -1.17
CA LEU A 52 -3.95 -6.55 -1.17
C LEU A 52 -3.36 -6.25 -2.55
N ARG A 53 -2.87 -7.26 -3.28
CA ARG A 53 -2.36 -7.09 -4.65
C ARG A 53 -3.45 -6.62 -5.61
N THR A 54 -4.67 -7.13 -5.44
CA THR A 54 -5.83 -6.73 -6.23
C THR A 54 -6.16 -5.25 -6.01
N VAL A 55 -6.23 -4.81 -4.74
CA VAL A 55 -6.47 -3.41 -4.40
C VAL A 55 -5.35 -2.51 -4.94
N ALA A 56 -4.09 -2.91 -4.80
CA ALA A 56 -2.95 -2.15 -5.33
C ALA A 56 -2.97 -2.05 -6.87
N ALA A 57 -3.43 -3.09 -7.56
CA ALA A 57 -3.59 -3.08 -9.02
C ALA A 57 -4.74 -2.16 -9.46
N GLU A 58 -5.85 -2.15 -8.72
CA GLU A 58 -6.99 -1.26 -8.95
C GLU A 58 -6.60 0.22 -8.74
N ASP A 59 -5.79 0.54 -7.73
CA ASP A 59 -5.26 1.89 -7.50
C ASP A 59 -4.23 2.34 -8.55
N ALA A 60 -3.47 1.39 -9.13
CA ALA A 60 -2.52 1.67 -10.21
C ALA A 60 -3.19 1.85 -11.59
N ALA A 61 -4.40 1.30 -11.78
CA ALA A 61 -5.15 1.37 -13.03
C ALA A 61 -5.57 2.79 -13.44
N PRO A 62 -6.13 3.67 -12.58
CA PRO A 62 -6.53 5.02 -12.97
C PRO A 62 -5.34 5.91 -13.36
N ALA A 63 -4.15 5.68 -12.79
CA ALA A 63 -2.93 6.40 -13.18
C ALA A 63 -2.42 6.01 -14.58
N ARG A 64 -2.63 4.76 -15.01
CA ARG A 64 -2.26 4.27 -16.35
C ARG A 64 -3.33 4.53 -17.41
N ALA A 65 -4.60 4.50 -17.03
CA ALA A 65 -5.73 4.74 -17.94
C ALA A 65 -5.72 6.17 -18.51
N ALA A 66 -5.35 7.18 -17.72
CA ALA A 66 -5.27 8.56 -18.20
C ALA A 66 -4.18 8.77 -19.29
N VAL A 67 -3.09 8.00 -19.23
CA VAL A 67 -1.98 8.08 -20.21
C VAL A 67 -2.27 7.24 -21.46
N GLN A 68 -2.93 6.09 -21.31
CA GLN A 68 -3.23 5.19 -22.43
C GLN A 68 -4.41 5.65 -23.31
N ILE A 69 -5.42 6.32 -22.75
CA ILE A 69 -6.58 6.79 -23.52
C ILE A 69 -6.18 7.91 -24.51
N GLY A 70 -5.24 8.78 -24.14
CA GLY A 70 -4.73 9.83 -25.05
C GLY A 70 -3.95 9.30 -26.25
N LEU A 71 -3.26 8.16 -26.08
CA LEU A 71 -2.38 7.59 -27.12
C LEU A 71 -3.15 6.65 -28.07
N LEU A 72 -4.16 5.93 -27.55
CA LEU A 72 -5.02 5.05 -28.36
C LEU A 72 -6.06 5.82 -29.18
N ALA A 73 -6.61 6.93 -28.66
CA ALA A 73 -7.53 7.78 -29.42
C ALA A 73 -6.88 8.40 -30.67
N TRP A 74 -5.57 8.69 -30.60
CA TRP A 74 -4.79 9.20 -31.74
C TRP A 74 -4.51 8.11 -32.80
N LEU A 75 -4.32 6.86 -32.39
CA LEU A 75 -4.09 5.73 -33.33
C LEU A 75 -5.36 5.29 -34.07
N VAL A 76 -6.52 5.29 -33.39
CA VAL A 76 -7.79 4.83 -33.98
C VAL A 76 -8.28 5.77 -35.10
N HIS A 77 -7.93 7.05 -35.06
CA HIS A 77 -8.34 8.00 -36.11
C HIS A 77 -7.47 7.94 -37.39
N ARG A 78 -6.40 7.12 -37.42
CA ARG A 78 -5.42 7.13 -38.52
C ARG A 78 -5.31 5.85 -39.34
N SER A 79 -5.95 4.73 -38.97
CA SER A 79 -5.73 3.47 -39.70
C SER A 79 -7.02 2.77 -40.15
N ARG A 80 -7.38 2.93 -41.42
CA ARG A 80 -8.23 1.98 -42.19
C ARG A 80 -7.41 0.74 -42.57
N THR A 81 -6.76 0.09 -41.61
CA THR A 81 -6.01 -1.15 -41.85
C THR A 81 -6.82 -2.37 -41.47
N PRO A 82 -6.64 -3.50 -42.18
CA PRO A 82 -7.38 -4.73 -41.94
C PRO A 82 -7.15 -5.23 -40.51
N ARG A 83 -8.24 -5.60 -39.81
CA ARG A 83 -8.29 -5.95 -38.37
C ARG A 83 -7.26 -7.01 -37.93
N TRP A 84 -6.79 -7.86 -38.84
CA TRP A 84 -5.76 -8.86 -38.58
C TRP A 84 -4.36 -8.28 -38.30
N ALA A 85 -4.02 -7.11 -38.87
CA ALA A 85 -2.74 -6.46 -38.63
C ALA A 85 -2.61 -5.90 -37.20
N VAL A 86 -3.74 -5.52 -36.58
CA VAL A 86 -3.77 -4.96 -35.23
C VAL A 86 -3.55 -6.05 -34.17
N LEU A 87 -4.14 -7.24 -34.35
CA LEU A 87 -3.96 -8.35 -33.40
C LEU A 87 -2.52 -8.89 -33.41
N LEU A 88 -1.93 -9.09 -34.60
CA LEU A 88 -0.53 -9.51 -34.73
C LEU A 88 0.44 -8.43 -34.22
N GLY A 89 0.16 -7.15 -34.50
CA GLY A 89 0.95 -6.03 -34.01
C GLY A 89 0.94 -5.93 -32.49
N GLY A 90 -0.23 -6.10 -31.84
CA GLY A 90 -0.35 -6.07 -30.39
C GLY A 90 0.42 -7.19 -29.69
N LEU A 91 0.36 -8.41 -30.23
CA LEU A 91 1.11 -9.55 -29.68
C LEU A 91 2.63 -9.34 -29.76
N LEU A 92 3.12 -8.86 -30.92
CA LEU A 92 4.54 -8.53 -31.10
C LEU A 92 5.00 -7.40 -30.17
N LEU A 93 4.17 -6.37 -29.98
CA LEU A 93 4.50 -5.25 -29.09
C LEU A 93 4.56 -5.67 -27.61
N ALA A 94 3.75 -6.63 -27.18
CA ALA A 94 3.77 -7.17 -25.83
C ALA A 94 4.91 -8.17 -25.60
N ALA A 95 5.26 -8.98 -26.61
CA ALA A 95 6.30 -10.00 -26.51
C ALA A 95 7.73 -9.46 -26.69
N ALA A 96 7.91 -8.36 -27.43
CA ALA A 96 9.22 -7.76 -27.66
C ALA A 96 9.94 -7.29 -26.37
N PRO A 97 9.31 -6.53 -25.44
CA PRO A 97 9.99 -6.07 -24.24
C PRO A 97 10.32 -7.22 -23.27
N THR A 98 9.45 -8.24 -23.16
CA THR A 98 9.71 -9.42 -22.33
C THR A 98 10.86 -10.26 -22.89
N ALA A 99 10.87 -10.51 -24.21
CA ALA A 99 11.99 -11.20 -24.87
C ALA A 99 13.31 -10.42 -24.73
N TRP A 100 13.28 -9.09 -24.89
CA TRP A 100 14.45 -8.23 -24.69
C TRP A 100 14.96 -8.27 -23.25
N LEU A 101 14.06 -8.24 -22.27
CA LEU A 101 14.42 -8.31 -20.85
C LEU A 101 15.08 -9.64 -20.50
N LEU A 102 14.52 -10.77 -20.97
CA LEU A 102 15.10 -12.10 -20.77
C LEU A 102 16.48 -12.23 -21.42
N TRP A 103 16.65 -11.68 -22.62
CA TRP A 103 17.95 -11.69 -23.30
C TRP A 103 18.99 -10.84 -22.57
N ARG A 104 18.59 -9.66 -22.07
CA ARG A 104 19.43 -8.79 -21.26
C ARG A 104 19.82 -9.46 -19.94
N GLN A 105 18.89 -10.15 -19.29
CA GLN A 105 19.12 -10.88 -18.05
C GLN A 105 20.10 -12.04 -18.27
N ALA A 106 19.95 -12.79 -19.37
CA ALA A 106 20.88 -13.85 -19.74
C ALA A 106 22.30 -13.31 -20.01
N GLY A 107 22.42 -12.12 -20.62
CA GLY A 107 23.70 -11.44 -20.81
C GLY A 107 24.37 -11.08 -19.48
N LEU A 108 23.62 -10.44 -18.57
CA LEU A 108 24.11 -10.05 -17.25
C LEU A 108 24.52 -11.26 -16.40
N GLN A 109 23.81 -12.38 -16.49
CA GLN A 109 24.23 -13.60 -15.80
C GLN A 109 25.55 -14.13 -16.32
N ARG A 110 25.80 -14.08 -17.63
CA ARG A 110 27.10 -14.49 -18.19
C ARG A 110 28.22 -13.56 -17.73
N GLU A 111 27.97 -12.25 -17.68
CA GLU A 111 28.92 -11.28 -17.16
C GLU A 111 29.23 -11.51 -15.68
N LEU A 112 28.21 -11.81 -14.87
CA LEU A 112 28.40 -12.15 -13.46
C LEU A 112 29.21 -13.43 -13.29
N VAL A 113 28.92 -14.48 -14.07
CA VAL A 113 29.68 -15.74 -14.00
C VAL A 113 31.14 -15.51 -14.43
N ALA A 114 31.37 -14.74 -15.50
CA ALA A 114 32.70 -14.39 -15.96
C ALA A 114 33.46 -13.53 -14.92
N ALA A 115 32.80 -12.54 -14.31
CA ALA A 115 33.38 -11.71 -13.25
C ALA A 115 33.66 -12.51 -11.97
N ARG A 116 32.80 -13.48 -11.63
CA ARG A 116 33.02 -14.38 -10.49
C ARG A 116 34.14 -15.36 -10.75
N ALA A 117 34.30 -15.80 -12.00
CA ALA A 117 35.42 -16.64 -12.41
C ALA A 117 36.75 -15.88 -12.38
N SER A 118 36.76 -14.59 -12.74
CA SER A 118 37.96 -13.75 -12.63
C SER A 118 38.28 -13.33 -11.19
N LEU A 119 37.27 -13.24 -10.32
CA LEU A 119 37.44 -12.99 -8.88
C LEU A 119 37.71 -14.24 -8.06
N ARG A 120 37.55 -15.45 -8.63
CA ARG A 120 37.93 -16.70 -7.94
C ARG A 120 39.45 -16.68 -7.81
N PRO A 121 40.00 -16.39 -6.62
CA PRO A 121 41.44 -16.23 -6.49
C PRO A 121 42.09 -17.58 -6.78
N PRO A 122 43.21 -17.63 -7.51
CA PRO A 122 44.05 -18.83 -7.47
C PRO A 122 44.33 -19.13 -5.99
N ALA A 123 44.13 -20.39 -5.58
CA ALA A 123 44.30 -20.87 -4.21
C ALA A 123 45.56 -20.24 -3.61
N THR A 124 45.36 -19.25 -2.75
CA THR A 124 46.43 -18.35 -2.34
C THR A 124 47.19 -19.03 -1.21
N PRO A 125 48.53 -19.15 -1.27
CA PRO A 125 49.33 -19.43 -0.09
C PRO A 125 49.04 -18.39 1.02
N PRO A 126 49.29 -18.71 2.30
CA PRO A 126 48.89 -17.89 3.45
C PRO A 126 49.27 -16.41 3.23
N PRO A 127 48.34 -15.47 3.49
CA PRO A 127 48.52 -14.09 3.10
C PRO A 127 49.74 -13.50 3.80
N PRO A 128 50.66 -12.84 3.08
CA PRO A 128 51.60 -11.93 3.71
C PRO A 128 50.80 -10.84 4.43
N THR A 129 51.28 -10.47 5.60
CA THR A 129 50.68 -9.51 6.54
C THR A 129 50.08 -8.33 5.79
N ALA A 130 48.75 -8.23 5.78
CA ALA A 130 48.06 -7.17 5.06
C ALA A 130 48.56 -5.80 5.56
N PRO A 131 48.93 -4.87 4.66
CA PRO A 131 49.29 -3.53 5.08
C PRO A 131 48.13 -2.90 5.84
N ALA A 132 48.45 -2.15 6.88
CA ALA A 132 47.44 -1.49 7.71
C ALA A 132 46.46 -0.69 6.82
N PRO A 133 45.14 -0.82 7.05
CA PRO A 133 44.14 -0.13 6.25
C PRO A 133 44.37 1.39 6.28
N ASP A 134 44.21 2.03 5.13
CA ASP A 134 44.35 3.48 4.99
C ASP A 134 43.43 4.19 6.01
N PRO A 135 43.95 5.06 6.88
CA PRO A 135 43.15 5.75 7.90
C PRO A 135 42.00 6.56 7.28
N ARG A 136 42.13 7.04 6.03
CA ARG A 136 41.06 7.77 5.35
C ARG A 136 39.87 6.89 5.00
N LEU A 137 40.15 5.66 4.58
CA LEU A 137 39.10 4.69 4.26
C LEU A 137 38.36 4.28 5.54
N ALA A 138 39.08 4.12 6.65
CA ALA A 138 38.47 3.83 7.94
C ALA A 138 37.54 4.97 8.41
N GLU A 139 37.96 6.24 8.23
CA GLU A 139 37.13 7.40 8.57
C GLU A 139 35.86 7.47 7.71
N GLU A 140 35.96 7.23 6.40
CA GLU A 140 34.80 7.26 5.50
C GLU A 140 33.79 6.15 5.82
N LEU A 141 34.26 4.94 6.12
CA LEU A 141 33.41 3.83 6.56
C LEU A 141 32.68 4.17 7.87
N GLN A 142 33.37 4.85 8.79
CA GLN A 142 32.78 5.26 10.06
C GLN A 142 31.69 6.33 9.88
N ARG A 143 31.89 7.27 8.94
CA ARG A 143 30.86 8.26 8.56
C ARG A 143 29.64 7.60 7.91
N GLN A 144 29.85 6.64 7.01
CA GLN A 144 28.76 5.91 6.37
C GLN A 144 27.96 5.07 7.37
N ALA A 145 28.63 4.41 8.32
CA ALA A 145 27.97 3.67 9.39
C ALA A 145 27.09 4.60 10.23
N ALA A 146 27.63 5.74 10.68
CA ALA A 146 26.87 6.72 11.45
C ALA A 146 25.67 7.31 10.68
N ALA A 147 25.81 7.55 9.37
CA ALA A 147 24.72 8.01 8.52
C ALA A 147 23.62 6.95 8.39
N THR A 148 24.00 5.67 8.25
CA THR A 148 23.06 4.55 8.16
C THR A 148 22.29 4.37 9.46
N ASP A 149 22.96 4.44 10.60
CA ASP A 149 22.32 4.34 11.92
C ASP A 149 21.32 5.48 12.16
N ARG A 150 21.66 6.70 11.72
CA ARG A 150 20.75 7.85 11.79
C ARG A 150 19.49 7.65 10.95
N LEU A 151 19.64 7.23 9.70
CA LEU A 151 18.51 6.96 8.80
C LEU A 151 17.63 5.84 9.35
N ARG A 152 18.23 4.81 9.94
CA ARG A 152 17.50 3.71 10.57
C ARG A 152 16.67 4.19 11.76
N GLY A 153 17.24 5.05 12.61
CA GLY A 153 16.51 5.67 13.71
C GLY A 153 15.36 6.58 13.26
N GLU A 154 15.51 7.29 12.13
CA GLU A 154 14.43 8.08 11.53
C GLU A 154 13.31 7.19 10.97
N LEU A 155 13.68 6.09 10.29
CA LEU A 155 12.72 5.10 9.82
C LEU A 155 11.98 4.43 10.98
N ASP A 156 12.66 3.99 12.04
CA ASP A 156 12.01 3.38 13.20
C ASP A 156 11.04 4.36 13.88
N ARG A 157 11.36 5.65 13.90
CA ARG A 157 10.46 6.69 14.43
C ARG A 157 9.21 6.86 13.56
N LEU A 158 9.33 6.75 12.24
CA LEU A 158 8.22 6.85 11.29
C LEU A 158 7.41 5.55 11.22
N ALA A 159 8.05 4.40 11.39
CA ALA A 159 7.46 3.07 11.33
C ALA A 159 6.73 2.68 12.63
N ARG A 160 6.99 3.38 13.75
CA ARG A 160 6.16 3.22 14.95
C ARG A 160 4.70 3.46 14.56
N PRO A 161 3.81 2.48 14.80
CA PRO A 161 2.41 2.59 14.42
C PRO A 161 1.81 3.80 15.10
N GLN A 162 1.58 4.86 14.31
CA GLN A 162 0.84 6.01 14.78
C GLN A 162 -0.60 5.53 14.87
N ALA A 163 -1.07 5.26 16.10
CA ALA A 163 -2.41 4.75 16.34
C ALA A 163 -3.44 5.68 15.69
N ALA A 164 -3.98 5.25 14.55
CA ALA A 164 -5.07 5.94 13.90
C ALA A 164 -6.34 5.60 14.68
N VAL A 165 -7.03 6.63 15.17
CA VAL A 165 -8.33 6.43 15.82
C VAL A 165 -9.36 6.22 14.71
N LEU A 166 -9.93 5.01 14.65
CA LEU A 166 -11.04 4.68 13.78
C LEU A 166 -12.35 5.11 14.47
N VAL A 167 -13.11 6.00 13.82
CA VAL A 167 -14.43 6.41 14.32
C VAL A 167 -15.50 6.10 13.30
N SER A 168 -16.47 5.28 13.71
CA SER A 168 -17.64 4.98 12.90
C SER A 168 -18.69 6.07 13.06
N LEU A 169 -19.10 6.68 11.94
CA LEU A 169 -20.19 7.65 11.88
C LEU A 169 -21.34 7.03 11.11
N GLY A 170 -22.48 6.80 11.78
CA GLY A 170 -23.71 6.34 11.14
C GLY A 170 -24.51 7.51 10.57
N LEU A 171 -25.11 7.33 9.39
CA LEU A 171 -26.08 8.26 8.83
C LEU A 171 -27.37 8.20 9.68
N VAL A 172 -27.59 9.17 10.56
CA VAL A 172 -28.85 9.25 11.32
C VAL A 172 -29.96 9.75 10.39
N ARG A 173 -30.85 8.85 9.97
CA ARG A 173 -32.05 9.18 9.17
C ARG A 173 -33.11 9.77 10.10
N GLY A 174 -33.17 11.10 10.19
CA GLY A 174 -33.99 11.79 11.18
C GLY A 174 -35.47 11.97 10.80
N GLU A 175 -36.34 11.19 11.44
CA GLU A 175 -37.66 11.61 11.94
C GLU A 175 -37.80 11.08 13.37
N GLY A 176 -37.48 11.91 14.37
CA GLY A 176 -37.63 11.56 15.78
C GLY A 176 -36.63 12.28 16.69
N THR A 177 -37.15 13.19 17.52
CA THR A 177 -36.52 13.75 18.75
C THR A 177 -35.00 13.89 18.76
N GLY A 178 -34.51 15.05 18.31
CA GLY A 178 -33.21 15.64 18.65
C GLY A 178 -31.97 14.72 18.60
N PRO A 179 -31.19 14.70 17.51
CA PRO A 179 -30.03 13.83 17.43
C PRO A 179 -28.99 14.19 18.49
N GLU A 180 -28.67 13.25 19.39
CA GLU A 180 -27.45 13.34 20.20
C GLU A 180 -26.26 13.38 19.24
N VAL A 181 -25.59 14.53 19.17
CA VAL A 181 -24.42 14.71 18.31
C VAL A 181 -23.26 13.90 18.90
N PRO A 182 -22.71 12.90 18.18
CA PRO A 182 -21.63 12.06 18.68
C PRO A 182 -20.43 12.91 19.11
N GLY A 183 -19.95 12.70 20.34
CA GLY A 183 -18.77 13.36 20.89
C GLY A 183 -17.54 12.48 20.77
N LEU A 184 -16.55 12.94 20.00
CA LEU A 184 -15.27 12.25 19.82
C LEU A 184 -14.22 12.88 20.73
N ARG A 185 -13.43 12.05 21.41
CA ARG A 185 -12.22 12.47 22.12
C ARG A 185 -11.01 12.07 21.29
N LEU A 186 -10.23 13.04 20.85
CA LEU A 186 -9.03 12.79 20.08
C LEU A 186 -7.82 12.85 21.00
N ASP A 187 -6.91 11.88 20.85
CA ASP A 187 -5.58 11.98 21.43
C ASP A 187 -4.79 13.02 20.64
N ALA A 188 -4.25 14.03 21.33
CA ALA A 188 -3.45 15.07 20.72
C ALA A 188 -2.16 14.53 20.07
N ALA A 189 -1.72 13.32 20.44
CA ALA A 189 -0.54 12.68 19.88
C ALA A 189 -0.77 12.07 18.48
N ALA A 190 -2.02 11.79 18.10
CA ALA A 190 -2.34 11.19 16.80
C ALA A 190 -2.37 12.27 15.69
N PRO A 191 -1.52 12.19 14.65
CA PRO A 191 -1.48 13.20 13.60
C PRO A 191 -2.65 13.12 12.60
N TRP A 192 -3.34 11.98 12.55
CA TRP A 192 -4.48 11.73 11.67
C TRP A 192 -5.56 10.94 12.40
N ILE A 193 -6.81 11.10 11.96
CA ILE A 193 -7.93 10.23 12.33
C ILE A 193 -8.51 9.59 11.07
N VAL A 194 -9.07 8.40 11.22
CA VAL A 194 -9.78 7.70 10.14
C VAL A 194 -11.27 7.71 10.49
N LEU A 195 -12.06 8.42 9.68
CA LEU A 195 -13.52 8.37 9.79
C LEU A 195 -14.04 7.25 8.89
N SER A 196 -14.73 6.28 9.47
CA SER A 196 -15.46 5.24 8.75
C SER A 196 -16.92 5.65 8.64
N VAL A 197 -17.37 5.91 7.42
CA VAL A 197 -18.72 6.40 7.16
C VAL A 197 -19.48 5.39 6.32
N GLU A 198 -20.61 4.93 6.82
CA GLU A 198 -21.52 4.06 6.08
C GLU A 198 -22.26 4.87 5.01
N LEU A 199 -22.21 4.41 3.76
CA LEU A 199 -22.86 5.09 2.65
C LEU A 199 -24.32 4.65 2.52
N PRO A 200 -25.22 5.54 2.05
CA PRO A 200 -26.53 5.10 1.59
C PRO A 200 -26.37 4.25 0.31
N PRO A 201 -27.29 3.30 0.05
CA PRO A 201 -27.29 2.46 -1.14
C PRO A 201 -27.70 3.29 -2.37
N ALA A 202 -26.77 4.12 -2.85
CA ALA A 202 -26.98 5.04 -3.96
C ALA A 202 -26.20 4.61 -5.22
N GLY A 203 -25.32 3.61 -5.11
CA GLY A 203 -24.61 3.01 -6.25
C GLY A 203 -23.67 3.98 -6.99
N HIS A 204 -23.19 5.03 -6.33
CA HIS A 204 -22.26 5.98 -6.94
C HIS A 204 -20.84 5.39 -7.03
N PRO A 205 -20.17 5.49 -8.19
CA PRO A 205 -18.83 4.91 -8.38
C PRO A 205 -17.73 5.66 -7.62
N ALA A 206 -18.00 6.92 -7.26
CA ALA A 206 -17.06 7.76 -6.54
C ALA A 206 -17.82 8.76 -5.66
N TRP A 207 -17.16 9.27 -4.65
CA TRP A 207 -17.74 10.17 -3.66
C TRP A 207 -16.86 11.39 -3.41
N ARG A 208 -17.49 12.46 -2.94
CA ARG A 208 -16.82 13.64 -2.41
C ARG A 208 -17.24 13.80 -0.96
N ALA A 209 -16.25 13.97 -0.08
CA ALA A 209 -16.46 14.28 1.31
C ALA A 209 -15.91 15.67 1.62
N THR A 210 -16.74 16.52 2.25
CA THR A 210 -16.36 17.89 2.64
C THR A 210 -16.55 18.06 4.14
N LEU A 211 -15.45 18.34 4.84
CA LEU A 211 -15.48 18.65 6.27
C LEU A 211 -15.70 20.15 6.48
N LEU A 212 -16.75 20.48 7.22
CA LEU A 212 -17.19 21.83 7.51
C LEU A 212 -17.07 22.10 9.02
N ASP A 213 -16.64 23.31 9.37
CA ASP A 213 -16.70 23.79 10.76
C ASP A 213 -18.12 24.21 11.16
N ALA A 214 -18.32 24.57 12.44
CA ALA A 214 -19.59 25.06 12.96
C ALA A 214 -20.13 26.31 12.23
N LYS A 215 -19.27 27.08 11.56
CA LYS A 215 -19.62 28.26 10.76
C LYS A 215 -19.87 27.94 9.28
N GLY A 216 -19.73 26.66 8.88
CA GLY A 216 -19.88 26.21 7.49
C GLY A 216 -18.65 26.47 6.61
N ARG A 217 -17.49 26.80 7.18
CA ARG A 217 -16.25 26.93 6.40
C ARG A 217 -15.68 25.56 6.09
N VAL A 218 -15.22 25.35 4.86
CA VAL A 218 -14.55 24.13 4.43
C VAL A 218 -13.16 24.07 5.07
N LEU A 219 -12.93 23.02 5.87
CA LEU A 219 -11.62 22.75 6.48
C LEU A 219 -10.83 21.71 5.69
N TRP A 220 -11.52 20.76 5.07
CA TRP A 220 -10.92 19.69 4.28
C TRP A 220 -11.93 19.18 3.23
N GLN A 221 -11.41 18.74 2.09
CA GLN A 221 -12.21 18.13 1.02
C GLN A 221 -11.42 16.98 0.39
N GLY A 222 -12.07 15.83 0.23
CA GLY A 222 -11.58 14.69 -0.52
C GLY A 222 -12.50 14.43 -1.71
N ASP A 223 -11.92 14.31 -2.90
CA ASP A 223 -12.64 14.06 -4.15
C ASP A 223 -12.35 12.67 -4.68
N ARG A 224 -13.34 12.09 -5.38
CA ARG A 224 -13.27 10.78 -6.03
C ARG A 224 -12.88 9.64 -5.08
N LEU A 225 -13.41 9.68 -3.87
CA LEU A 225 -13.23 8.63 -2.87
C LEU A 225 -14.00 7.39 -3.32
N ALA A 226 -13.32 6.25 -3.38
CA ALA A 226 -13.92 4.97 -3.72
C ALA A 226 -14.54 4.34 -2.45
N PRO A 227 -15.78 3.82 -2.53
CA PRO A 227 -16.34 3.03 -1.44
C PRO A 227 -15.60 1.70 -1.32
N SER A 228 -15.51 1.16 -0.10
CA SER A 228 -15.06 -0.21 0.12
C SER A 228 -16.12 -1.23 -0.31
N LEU A 229 -15.76 -2.53 -0.27
CA LEU A 229 -16.68 -3.65 -0.53
C LEU A 229 -17.91 -3.68 0.40
N TYR A 230 -17.83 -3.03 1.57
CA TYR A 230 -18.91 -2.95 2.55
C TYR A 230 -19.70 -1.64 2.46
N GLU A 231 -19.62 -0.94 1.34
CA GLU A 231 -20.26 0.38 1.14
C GLU A 231 -19.86 1.41 2.22
N THR A 232 -18.61 1.33 2.71
CA THR A 232 -18.07 2.30 3.67
C THR A 232 -17.00 3.17 3.03
N LEU A 233 -16.98 4.45 3.39
CA LEU A 233 -15.87 5.36 3.08
C LEU A 233 -14.93 5.47 4.26
N LEU A 234 -13.64 5.22 4.02
CA LEU A 234 -12.57 5.54 4.95
C LEU A 234 -11.98 6.90 4.59
N ILE A 235 -12.09 7.86 5.50
CA ILE A 235 -11.68 9.24 5.27
C ILE A 235 -10.57 9.59 6.26
N ASN A 236 -9.38 9.87 5.75
CA ASN A 236 -8.23 10.31 6.54
C ASN A 236 -8.25 11.82 6.71
N VAL A 237 -8.43 12.30 7.95
CA VAL A 237 -8.42 13.73 8.28
C VAL A 237 -7.26 14.04 9.22
N PRO A 238 -6.35 14.96 8.85
CA PRO A 238 -5.33 15.45 9.77
C PRO A 238 -5.96 16.09 11.03
N THR A 239 -5.51 15.68 12.21
CA THR A 239 -6.05 16.13 13.51
C THR A 239 -5.94 17.64 13.70
N ARG A 240 -4.98 18.29 13.02
CA ARG A 240 -4.83 19.76 12.99
C ARG A 240 -6.06 20.52 12.45
N PHE A 241 -6.91 19.86 11.66
CA PHE A 241 -8.17 20.45 11.17
C PHE A 241 -9.34 20.26 12.14
N LEU A 242 -9.11 19.61 13.28
CA LEU A 242 -10.16 19.19 14.21
C LEU A 242 -9.89 19.69 15.64
N PRO A 243 -9.74 21.01 15.88
CA PRO A 243 -9.75 21.53 17.25
C PRO A 243 -11.07 21.20 17.96
N PRO A 244 -11.15 21.27 19.31
CA PRO A 244 -12.41 21.08 20.03
C PRO A 244 -13.52 22.00 19.49
N GLY A 245 -14.67 21.42 19.14
CA GLY A 245 -15.74 22.15 18.44
C GLY A 245 -16.75 21.25 17.73
N GLY A 246 -17.75 21.87 17.09
CA GLY A 246 -18.76 21.19 16.27
C GLY A 246 -18.38 21.17 14.79
N TYR A 247 -18.66 20.05 14.13
CA TYR A 247 -18.30 19.78 12.74
C TYR A 247 -19.45 19.13 11.99
N ARG A 248 -19.43 19.26 10.67
CA ARG A 248 -20.31 18.53 9.76
C ARG A 248 -19.49 17.91 8.64
N LEU A 249 -19.70 16.62 8.39
CA LEU A 249 -19.17 15.95 7.23
C LEU A 249 -20.27 15.85 6.17
N ARG A 250 -20.13 16.59 5.07
CA ARG A 250 -21.04 16.52 3.93
C ARG A 250 -20.55 15.49 2.92
N LEU A 251 -21.44 14.59 2.50
CA LEU A 251 -21.19 13.58 1.49
C LEU A 251 -21.97 13.88 0.22
N GLU A 252 -21.29 13.83 -0.91
CA GLU A 252 -21.86 13.99 -2.25
C GLU A 252 -21.44 12.79 -3.11
N GLY A 253 -22.41 12.14 -3.75
CA GLY A 253 -22.17 11.11 -4.76
C GLY A 253 -21.70 11.73 -6.08
N LEU A 254 -20.71 11.13 -6.73
CA LEU A 254 -20.18 11.55 -8.02
C LEU A 254 -20.58 10.56 -9.12
N PRO A 255 -21.76 10.73 -9.75
CA PRO A 255 -22.14 9.95 -10.92
C PRO A 255 -21.22 10.21 -12.12
N ALA A 256 -21.05 9.22 -12.99
CA ALA A 256 -20.19 9.33 -14.16
C ALA A 256 -20.64 10.48 -15.09
N GLY A 257 -19.84 11.53 -15.18
CA GLY A 257 -20.08 12.65 -16.10
C GLY A 257 -21.21 13.60 -15.71
N ALA A 258 -21.76 13.50 -14.50
CA ALA A 258 -22.82 14.37 -14.00
C ALA A 258 -22.37 15.19 -12.78
N ALA A 259 -23.18 16.19 -12.42
CA ALA A 259 -22.90 17.03 -11.26
C ALA A 259 -22.97 16.22 -9.95
N PRO A 260 -22.21 16.61 -8.91
CA PRO A 260 -22.29 15.99 -7.58
C PRO A 260 -23.72 16.01 -7.03
N VAL A 261 -24.16 14.87 -6.50
CA VAL A 261 -25.50 14.70 -5.91
C VAL A 261 -25.36 14.66 -4.38
N PRO A 262 -26.03 15.54 -3.61
CA PRO A 262 -25.95 15.51 -2.16
C PRO A 262 -26.57 14.21 -1.62
N ALA A 263 -25.82 13.51 -0.77
CA ALA A 263 -26.23 12.22 -0.22
C ALA A 263 -26.55 12.27 1.28
N GLY A 264 -25.88 13.16 2.03
CA GLY A 264 -26.16 13.36 3.45
C GLY A 264 -25.15 14.25 4.15
N GLU A 265 -25.48 14.64 5.38
CA GLU A 265 -24.58 15.35 6.29
C GLU A 265 -24.53 14.63 7.64
N LEU A 266 -23.33 14.45 8.19
CA LEU A 266 -23.11 13.83 9.48
C LEU A 266 -22.56 14.88 10.47
N PRO A 267 -23.37 15.34 11.44
CA PRO A 267 -22.87 16.21 12.50
C PRO A 267 -22.08 15.40 13.54
N PHE A 268 -20.97 15.94 14.02
CA PHE A 268 -20.22 15.39 15.15
C PHE A 268 -19.51 16.51 15.90
N ARG A 269 -19.02 16.24 17.12
CA ARG A 269 -18.25 17.20 17.91
C ARG A 269 -16.95 16.61 18.42
N ILE A 270 -15.89 17.40 18.43
CA ILE A 270 -14.63 17.07 19.10
C ILE A 270 -14.66 17.66 20.51
N LEU A 271 -14.49 16.80 21.50
CA LEU A 271 -14.43 17.16 22.91
C LEU A 271 -13.01 17.59 23.29
N PRO A 272 -12.83 18.45 24.31
CA PRO A 272 -11.52 18.78 24.84
C PRO A 272 -10.78 17.50 25.33
N PRO A 273 -9.44 17.48 25.26
CA PRO A 273 -8.66 16.42 25.89
C PRO A 273 -8.91 16.39 27.40
N THR A 274 -8.91 15.19 27.99
CA THR A 274 -9.01 14.99 29.45
C THR A 274 -7.73 15.34 30.18
#